data_AF-A0A2P4Y704-F1
#
_entry.id   AF-A0A2P4Y704-F1
#
_cell.length_a   1.000
_cell.length_b   1.000
_cell.length_c   1.000
_cell.angle_alpha   90.00
_cell.angle_beta   90.00
_cell.angle_gamma   90.00
#
_symmetry.space_group_name_H-M   'P 1'
#
loop_
_entity.id
_entity.type
_entity.pdbx_description
1 polymer ?
#
loop_
_entity_poly.entity_id
_entity_poly.type
_entity_poly.pdbx_seq_one_letter_code
_entity_poly.pdbx_strand_id
1 'polypeptide(L)'
;MREEETADEGGAGAFKFLIGLFLMLVSSLTTGFLNAFVSYKGASEYTDQDQLFVNAMALQISGAVIAIFFIDKLDHKSILFGTLIPVAICAGVLGFNETSELLGDKEGSGLYISLVVMLMYFFMGLGTSSAPWSACVGMFSTRGRASSTTMLFAIFYLADLGYVYMHTHDDMMEKEYLYLYAIAGFSVVALVLLLGAGTKKNGVISTKAEAQRDRDRYARMRAERASRNTRTPGNARQRNLSRVRTKSNAGAPAHGHGHGSYQMYETPANAAPPLMHARA
;
A
#
# COMPACT_ATOMS: atom_id res chain seq x y z
N MET A 1 22.33 6.57 -7.93
CA MET A 1 21.48 6.20 -6.76
C MET A 1 21.05 7.42 -5.95
N ARG A 2 21.91 8.38 -5.61
CA ARG A 2 21.55 9.54 -4.77
C ARG A 2 20.88 10.71 -5.50
N GLU A 3 21.09 10.84 -6.82
CA GLU A 3 20.56 11.97 -7.63
C GLU A 3 19.23 11.67 -8.34
N GLU A 4 18.88 10.38 -8.50
CA GLU A 4 17.61 9.95 -9.13
C GLU A 4 16.43 9.93 -8.13
N GLU A 5 16.70 9.95 -6.82
CA GLU A 5 15.66 10.05 -5.77
C GLU A 5 15.15 11.48 -5.58
N THR A 6 16.00 12.48 -5.83
CA THR A 6 15.68 13.91 -5.61
C THR A 6 14.83 14.54 -6.72
N ALA A 7 14.85 13.98 -7.94
CA ALA A 7 14.10 14.55 -9.07
C ALA A 7 12.57 14.26 -9.00
N ASP A 8 12.15 13.33 -8.15
CA ASP A 8 10.80 12.76 -8.17
C ASP A 8 9.91 13.18 -6.96
N GLU A 9 10.48 13.92 -6.00
CA GLU A 9 9.76 14.32 -4.78
C GLU A 9 8.69 15.39 -5.03
N GLY A 10 8.79 16.18 -6.10
CA GLY A 10 7.91 17.33 -6.33
C GLY A 10 6.46 16.99 -6.71
N GLY A 11 6.24 16.06 -7.64
CA GLY A 11 4.91 15.74 -8.17
C GLY A 11 4.28 14.47 -7.58
N ALA A 12 5.09 13.44 -7.31
CA ALA A 12 4.61 12.18 -6.74
C ALA A 12 4.27 12.31 -5.26
N GLY A 13 4.95 13.20 -4.52
CA GLY A 13 4.68 13.48 -3.11
C GLY A 13 3.30 14.09 -2.88
N ALA A 14 2.94 15.12 -3.66
CA ALA A 14 1.66 15.80 -3.56
C ALA A 14 0.47 14.85 -3.84
N PHE A 15 0.56 14.01 -4.87
CA PHE A 15 -0.48 13.03 -5.18
C PHE A 15 -0.67 11.98 -4.07
N LYS A 16 0.41 11.45 -3.50
CA LYS A 16 0.35 10.54 -2.34
C LYS A 16 -0.26 11.20 -1.11
N PHE A 17 0.12 12.45 -0.87
CA PHE A 17 -0.45 13.24 0.22
C PHE A 17 -1.95 13.45 0.01
N LEU A 18 -2.37 13.79 -1.22
CA LEU A 18 -3.78 14.01 -1.55
C LEU A 18 -4.61 12.73 -1.39
N ILE A 19 -4.13 11.57 -1.88
CA ILE A 19 -4.77 10.27 -1.61
C ILE A 19 -4.85 10.03 -0.10
N GLY A 20 -3.74 10.22 0.60
CA GLY A 20 -3.69 9.98 2.04
C GLY A 20 -4.66 10.87 2.82
N LEU A 21 -4.77 12.13 2.44
CA LEU A 21 -5.70 13.11 3.00
C LEU A 21 -7.15 12.62 2.87
N PHE A 22 -7.60 12.28 1.66
CA PHE A 22 -8.98 11.83 1.46
C PHE A 22 -9.26 10.48 2.13
N LEU A 23 -8.30 9.55 2.14
CA LEU A 23 -8.45 8.28 2.86
C LEU A 23 -8.56 8.48 4.38
N MET A 24 -7.81 9.43 4.95
CA MET A 24 -7.91 9.77 6.37
C MET A 24 -9.19 10.52 6.72
N LEU A 25 -9.64 11.44 5.86
CA LEU A 25 -10.92 12.12 6.03
C LEU A 25 -12.08 11.12 6.01
N VAL A 26 -12.10 10.19 5.05
CA VAL A 26 -13.13 9.14 5.01
C VAL A 26 -13.04 8.27 6.27
N SER A 27 -11.83 7.83 6.66
CA SER A 27 -11.64 6.98 7.84
C SER A 27 -12.09 7.67 9.13
N SER A 28 -11.79 8.96 9.32
CA SER A 28 -12.26 9.73 10.49
C SER A 28 -13.77 9.91 10.46
N LEU A 29 -14.36 10.36 9.34
CA LEU A 29 -15.81 10.59 9.29
C LEU A 29 -16.61 9.30 9.52
N THR A 30 -16.13 8.15 9.01
CA THR A 30 -16.81 6.87 9.26
C THR A 30 -16.57 6.34 10.67
N THR A 31 -15.47 6.69 11.34
CA THR A 31 -15.13 6.12 12.66
C THR A 31 -15.57 7.01 13.83
N GLY A 32 -15.47 8.33 13.70
CA GLY A 32 -15.89 9.28 14.72
C GLY A 32 -17.34 9.69 14.53
N PHE A 33 -17.62 10.45 13.48
CA PHE A 33 -18.93 11.07 13.24
C PHE A 33 -20.04 10.06 13.05
N LEU A 34 -19.84 9.05 12.21
CA LEU A 34 -20.90 8.08 11.94
C LEU A 34 -21.29 7.31 13.20
N ASN A 35 -20.30 6.95 14.03
CA ASN A 35 -20.56 6.29 15.31
C ASN A 35 -21.41 7.18 16.21
N ALA A 36 -21.05 8.45 16.33
CA ALA A 36 -21.83 9.38 17.12
C ALA A 36 -23.23 9.65 16.52
N PHE A 37 -23.35 9.77 15.19
CA PHE A 37 -24.64 9.92 14.50
C PHE A 37 -25.59 8.73 14.74
N VAL A 38 -25.08 7.50 14.66
CA VAL A 38 -25.87 6.29 14.93
C VAL A 38 -26.23 6.20 16.40
N SER A 39 -25.32 6.57 17.31
CA SER A 39 -25.58 6.58 18.75
C SER A 39 -26.58 7.65 19.18
N TYR A 40 -26.65 8.81 18.51
CA TYR A 40 -27.50 9.94 18.95
C TYR A 40 -28.79 10.11 18.12
N LYS A 41 -28.70 10.10 16.78
CA LYS A 41 -29.84 10.44 15.91
C LYS A 41 -30.55 9.21 15.34
N GLY A 42 -29.80 8.30 14.68
CA GLY A 42 -30.37 7.10 14.06
C GLY A 42 -31.04 6.14 15.07
N ALA A 43 -30.57 6.20 16.31
CA ALA A 43 -31.10 5.51 17.47
C ALA A 43 -32.39 6.11 18.07
N SER A 44 -32.62 7.41 17.93
CA SER A 44 -33.76 8.08 18.58
C SER A 44 -35.07 7.94 17.82
N GLU A 45 -34.97 7.73 16.50
CA GLU A 45 -36.09 7.96 15.58
C GLU A 45 -36.68 6.66 15.00
N TYR A 46 -35.92 5.54 15.00
CA TYR A 46 -36.28 4.36 14.20
C TYR A 46 -36.16 2.97 14.88
N THR A 47 -35.38 2.78 15.95
CA THR A 47 -35.18 1.48 16.64
C THR A 47 -34.59 1.69 18.05
N ASP A 48 -34.71 0.71 18.95
CA ASP A 48 -34.09 0.73 20.29
C ASP A 48 -32.58 1.08 20.21
N GLN A 49 -32.22 2.25 20.75
CA GLN A 49 -30.96 2.98 20.56
C GLN A 49 -29.70 2.12 20.76
N ASP A 50 -29.68 1.34 21.83
CA ASP A 50 -28.51 0.56 22.21
C ASP A 50 -28.35 -0.70 21.36
N GLN A 51 -29.46 -1.29 20.90
CA GLN A 51 -29.43 -2.55 20.14
C GLN A 51 -28.92 -2.34 18.72
N LEU A 52 -29.34 -1.26 18.05
CA LEU A 52 -28.87 -0.96 16.69
C LEU A 52 -27.36 -0.74 16.66
N PHE A 53 -26.85 0.05 17.61
CA PHE A 53 -25.43 0.34 17.71
C PHE A 53 -24.61 -0.91 18.04
N VAL A 54 -25.05 -1.73 19.00
CA VAL A 54 -24.38 -2.98 19.35
C VAL A 54 -24.35 -3.95 18.16
N ASN A 55 -25.46 -4.09 17.44
CA ASN A 55 -25.55 -4.96 16.26
C ASN A 55 -24.64 -4.47 15.13
N ALA A 56 -24.59 -3.15 14.90
CA ALA A 56 -23.70 -2.55 13.92
C ALA A 56 -22.21 -2.76 14.29
N MET A 57 -21.84 -2.57 15.55
CA MET A 57 -20.49 -2.86 16.05
C MET A 57 -20.12 -4.34 15.93
N ALA A 58 -21.05 -5.25 16.23
CA ALA A 58 -20.85 -6.69 16.06
C ALA A 58 -20.59 -7.04 14.58
N LEU A 59 -21.32 -6.40 13.65
CA LEU A 59 -21.10 -6.57 12.21
C LEU A 59 -19.77 -5.96 11.74
N GLN A 60 -19.34 -4.85 12.32
CA GLN A 60 -18.02 -4.30 12.03
C GLN A 60 -16.90 -5.25 12.46
N ILE A 61 -17.02 -5.86 13.64
CA ILE A 61 -16.07 -6.88 14.12
C ILE A 61 -16.09 -8.11 13.21
N SER A 62 -17.26 -8.60 12.82
CA SER A 62 -17.36 -9.75 11.93
C SER A 62 -16.76 -9.46 10.54
N GLY A 63 -17.01 -8.26 9.99
CA GLY A 63 -16.35 -7.78 8.78
C GLY A 63 -14.83 -7.73 8.91
N ALA A 64 -14.32 -7.24 10.04
CA ALA A 64 -12.88 -7.18 10.31
C ALA A 64 -12.24 -8.58 10.39
N VAL A 65 -12.92 -9.56 10.99
CA VAL A 65 -12.45 -10.96 11.02
C VAL A 65 -12.38 -11.55 9.60
N ILE A 66 -13.37 -11.26 8.75
CA ILE A 66 -13.35 -11.70 7.35
C ILE A 66 -12.20 -11.01 6.59
N ALA A 67 -11.90 -9.75 6.90
CA ALA A 67 -10.81 -8.99 6.28
C ALA A 67 -9.44 -9.68 6.43
N ILE A 68 -9.19 -10.34 7.56
CA ILE A 68 -7.94 -11.07 7.81
C ILE A 68 -7.67 -12.13 6.73
N PHE A 69 -8.70 -12.78 6.18
CA PHE A 69 -8.51 -13.85 5.20
C PHE A 69 -8.11 -13.37 3.81
N PHE A 70 -8.44 -12.12 3.46
CA PHE A 70 -8.18 -11.59 2.13
C PHE A 70 -7.18 -10.43 2.10
N ILE A 71 -6.81 -9.84 3.24
CA ILE A 71 -5.86 -8.72 3.29
C ILE A 71 -4.48 -9.07 2.72
N ASP A 72 -4.06 -10.32 2.88
CA ASP A 72 -2.80 -10.84 2.32
C ASP A 72 -2.92 -11.29 0.87
N LYS A 73 -4.14 -11.53 0.39
CA LYS A 73 -4.42 -12.09 -0.95
C LYS A 73 -4.83 -11.03 -1.96
N LEU A 74 -5.42 -9.92 -1.50
CA LEU A 74 -5.94 -8.84 -2.33
C LEU A 74 -5.07 -7.59 -2.20
N ASP A 75 -4.89 -6.89 -3.31
CA ASP A 75 -4.27 -5.57 -3.30
C ASP A 75 -5.10 -4.61 -2.44
N HIS A 76 -4.45 -3.73 -1.68
CA HIS A 76 -5.11 -2.73 -0.84
C HIS A 76 -6.03 -1.82 -1.66
N LYS A 77 -5.67 -1.58 -2.93
CA LYS A 77 -6.51 -0.88 -3.90
C LYS A 77 -7.85 -1.59 -4.09
N SER A 78 -7.85 -2.90 -4.32
CA SER A 78 -9.08 -3.69 -4.53
C SER A 78 -9.94 -3.75 -3.28
N ILE A 79 -9.31 -3.85 -2.10
CA ILE A 79 -10.01 -3.82 -0.81
C ILE A 79 -10.69 -2.46 -0.60
N LEU A 80 -9.99 -1.35 -0.89
CA LEU A 80 -10.57 -0.01 -0.80
C LEU A 80 -11.68 0.21 -1.81
N PHE A 81 -11.57 -0.27 -3.07
CA PHE A 81 -12.68 -0.20 -4.02
C PHE A 81 -13.89 -1.01 -3.53
N GLY A 82 -13.66 -2.22 -3.03
CA GLY A 82 -14.71 -3.10 -2.53
C GLY A 82 -15.44 -2.58 -1.30
N THR A 83 -14.86 -1.62 -0.57
CA THR A 83 -15.43 -1.08 0.68
C THR A 83 -15.90 0.36 0.55
N LEU A 84 -15.16 1.23 -0.15
CA LEU A 84 -15.56 2.62 -0.37
C LEU A 84 -16.80 2.76 -1.26
N ILE A 85 -17.01 1.86 -2.24
CA ILE A 85 -18.21 1.90 -3.10
C ILE A 85 -19.48 1.64 -2.27
N PRO A 86 -19.60 0.52 -1.53
CA PRO A 86 -20.76 0.29 -0.66
C PRO A 86 -20.95 1.39 0.39
N VAL A 87 -19.86 1.88 1.00
CA VAL A 87 -19.94 2.96 2.01
C VAL A 87 -20.48 4.25 1.39
N ALA A 88 -20.03 4.63 0.19
CA ALA A 88 -20.53 5.81 -0.50
C ALA A 88 -22.01 5.68 -0.85
N ILE A 89 -22.45 4.51 -1.29
CA ILE A 89 -23.85 4.23 -1.62
C ILE A 89 -24.70 4.28 -0.34
N CYS A 90 -24.29 3.62 0.73
CA CYS A 90 -25.05 3.59 1.98
C CYS A 90 -25.15 4.99 2.61
N ALA A 91 -24.04 5.73 2.67
CA ALA A 91 -24.03 7.11 3.15
C ALA A 91 -24.89 8.03 2.28
N GLY A 92 -24.84 7.88 0.96
CA GLY A 92 -25.69 8.61 0.03
C GLY A 92 -27.17 8.31 0.24
N VAL A 93 -27.55 7.04 0.35
CA VAL A 93 -28.94 6.61 0.60
C VAL A 93 -29.46 7.18 1.92
N LEU A 94 -28.66 7.13 2.99
CA LEU A 94 -29.03 7.71 4.28
C LEU A 94 -29.19 9.24 4.18
N GLY A 95 -28.29 9.93 3.47
CA GLY A 95 -28.39 11.38 3.25
C GLY A 95 -29.63 11.76 2.43
N PHE A 96 -29.91 11.04 1.34
CA PHE A 96 -31.09 11.28 0.50
C PHE A 96 -32.40 10.97 1.22
N ASN A 97 -32.41 9.98 2.10
CA ASN A 97 -33.60 9.63 2.88
C ASN A 97 -34.02 10.80 3.80
N GLU A 98 -33.06 11.47 4.43
CA GLU A 98 -33.31 12.65 5.27
C GLU A 98 -33.85 13.86 4.47
N THR A 99 -33.42 14.04 3.22
CA THR A 99 -33.82 15.21 2.40
C THR A 99 -35.10 15.03 1.60
N SER A 100 -35.54 13.80 1.36
CA SER A 100 -36.59 13.53 0.37
C SER A 100 -37.61 12.48 0.79
N GLU A 101 -37.55 11.98 2.04
CA GLU A 101 -38.42 10.90 2.55
C GLU A 101 -38.55 9.75 1.54
N LEU A 102 -37.46 9.39 0.85
CA LEU A 102 -37.50 8.47 -0.29
C LEU A 102 -37.87 7.03 0.12
N LEU A 103 -37.62 6.66 1.38
CA LEU A 103 -38.12 5.42 2.01
C LEU A 103 -39.33 5.67 2.92
N GLY A 104 -39.94 6.85 2.83
CA GLY A 104 -41.10 7.29 3.58
C GLY A 104 -42.39 6.68 3.05
N ASP A 105 -42.66 5.44 3.46
CA ASP A 105 -44.02 5.08 3.81
C ASP A 105 -44.04 4.21 5.07
N LYS A 106 -45.05 4.50 5.91
CA LYS A 106 -45.19 4.00 7.28
C LYS A 106 -45.28 2.48 7.31
N GLU A 107 -44.62 1.88 8.31
CA GLU A 107 -44.43 0.43 8.54
C GLU A 107 -43.29 -0.22 7.73
N GLY A 108 -42.04 0.14 8.06
CA GLY A 108 -40.85 -0.61 7.59
C GLY A 108 -39.60 0.24 7.38
N SER A 109 -39.74 1.56 7.29
CA SER A 109 -38.63 2.51 7.06
C SER A 109 -37.49 2.35 8.06
N GLY A 110 -37.81 2.14 9.35
CA GLY A 110 -36.80 1.93 10.39
C GLY A 110 -35.98 0.65 10.20
N LEU A 111 -36.60 -0.43 9.70
CA LEU A 111 -35.89 -1.68 9.38
C LEU A 111 -34.93 -1.48 8.20
N TYR A 112 -35.34 -0.73 7.17
CA TYR A 112 -34.48 -0.44 6.02
C TYR A 112 -33.29 0.43 6.41
N ILE A 113 -33.51 1.49 7.21
CA ILE A 113 -32.43 2.34 7.72
C ILE A 113 -31.45 1.52 8.57
N SER A 114 -32.00 0.71 9.48
CA SER A 114 -31.23 -0.20 10.33
C SER A 114 -30.38 -1.18 9.51
N LEU A 115 -30.93 -1.77 8.44
CA LEU A 115 -30.22 -2.65 7.52
C LEU A 115 -29.12 -1.91 6.76
N VAL A 116 -29.38 -0.70 6.27
CA VAL A 116 -28.37 0.13 5.56
C VAL A 116 -27.22 0.50 6.50
N VAL A 117 -27.51 0.89 7.74
CA VAL A 117 -26.50 1.16 8.76
C VAL A 117 -25.67 -0.08 9.07
N MET A 118 -26.32 -1.22 9.34
CA MET A 118 -25.65 -2.49 9.59
C MET A 118 -24.76 -2.94 8.43
N LEU A 119 -25.24 -2.78 7.19
CA LEU A 119 -24.47 -3.07 5.98
C LEU A 119 -23.25 -2.15 5.85
N MET A 120 -23.42 -0.86 6.13
CA MET A 120 -22.32 0.11 6.11
C MET A 120 -21.24 -0.25 7.12
N TYR A 121 -21.61 -0.61 8.35
CA TYR A 121 -20.67 -1.04 9.39
C TYR A 121 -19.94 -2.34 9.02
N PHE A 122 -20.62 -3.28 8.38
CA PHE A 122 -19.98 -4.49 7.87
C PHE A 122 -18.89 -4.17 6.85
N PHE A 123 -19.18 -3.31 5.85
CA PHE A 123 -18.18 -2.87 4.87
C PHE A 123 -17.08 -2.00 5.47
N MET A 124 -17.38 -1.25 6.53
CA MET A 124 -16.36 -0.53 7.27
C MET A 124 -15.39 -1.47 7.98
N GLY A 125 -15.93 -2.54 8.57
CA GLY A 125 -15.15 -3.63 9.16
C GLY A 125 -14.22 -4.29 8.13
N LEU A 126 -14.71 -4.51 6.91
CA LEU A 126 -13.96 -5.16 5.84
C LEU A 126 -12.73 -4.38 5.34
N GLY A 127 -12.69 -3.04 5.50
CA GLY A 127 -11.61 -2.27 4.88
C GLY A 127 -11.34 -0.90 5.45
N THR A 128 -12.34 -0.04 5.68
CA THR A 128 -12.08 1.38 6.03
C THR A 128 -11.44 1.57 7.42
N SER A 129 -11.47 0.54 8.27
CA SER A 129 -10.80 0.53 9.58
C SER A 129 -9.26 0.42 9.48
N SER A 130 -8.75 -0.41 8.56
CA SER A 130 -7.33 -0.78 8.53
C SER A 130 -6.64 -0.46 7.20
N ALA A 131 -7.34 -0.63 6.07
CA ALA A 131 -6.80 -0.44 4.73
C ALA A 131 -6.40 1.03 4.42
N PRO A 132 -7.16 2.07 4.85
CA PRO A 132 -6.73 3.46 4.71
C PRO A 132 -5.42 3.75 5.42
N TRP A 133 -5.26 3.26 6.65
CA TRP A 133 -4.06 3.46 7.45
C TRP A 133 -2.85 2.75 6.85
N SER A 134 -2.98 1.48 6.48
CA SER A 134 -1.90 0.73 5.85
C SER A 134 -1.53 1.29 4.48
N ALA A 135 -2.51 1.75 3.69
CA ALA A 135 -2.28 2.42 2.41
C ALA A 135 -1.53 3.74 2.58
N CYS A 136 -1.96 4.59 3.53
CA CYS A 136 -1.35 5.89 3.78
C CYS A 136 0.10 5.76 4.23
N VAL A 137 0.38 4.91 5.22
CA VAL A 137 1.75 4.67 5.71
C VAL A 137 2.61 3.99 4.64
N GLY A 138 2.01 3.08 3.86
CA GLY A 138 2.68 2.30 2.83
C GLY A 138 3.14 3.10 1.60
N MET A 139 2.46 4.21 1.29
CA MET A 139 2.78 5.06 0.13
C MET A 139 4.10 5.85 0.30
N PHE A 140 4.48 6.19 1.54
CA PHE A 140 5.68 6.99 1.81
C PHE A 140 6.94 6.12 1.98
N SER A 141 8.06 6.65 1.51
CA SER A 141 9.40 6.09 1.74
C SER A 141 9.75 6.15 3.22
N THR A 142 10.71 5.33 3.66
CA THR A 142 11.15 5.27 5.07
C THR A 142 11.59 6.64 5.63
N ARG A 143 12.13 7.52 4.78
CA ARG A 143 12.61 8.85 5.18
C ARG A 143 11.47 9.88 5.34
N GLY A 144 10.44 9.83 4.49
CA GLY A 144 9.29 10.75 4.57
C GLY A 144 8.17 10.26 5.50
N ARG A 145 8.11 8.95 5.77
CA ARG A 145 7.03 8.29 6.53
C ARG A 145 6.79 8.91 7.89
N ALA A 146 7.83 9.24 8.66
CA ALA A 146 7.65 9.84 9.98
C ALA A 146 6.87 11.16 9.92
N SER A 147 7.26 12.09 9.04
CA SER A 147 6.57 13.39 8.91
C SER A 147 5.16 13.27 8.34
N SER A 148 4.99 12.50 7.25
CA SER A 148 3.71 12.39 6.55
C SER A 148 2.68 11.62 7.36
N THR A 149 3.09 10.55 8.07
CA THR A 149 2.19 9.79 8.94
C THR A 149 1.72 10.63 10.12
N THR A 150 2.60 11.42 10.76
CA THR A 150 2.17 12.31 11.86
C THR A 150 1.20 13.39 11.38
N MET A 151 1.42 13.98 10.20
CA MET A 151 0.51 14.96 9.63
C MET A 151 -0.85 14.34 9.29
N LEU A 152 -0.87 13.16 8.65
CA LEU A 152 -2.10 12.42 8.36
C LEU A 152 -2.84 11.98 9.62
N PHE A 153 -2.11 11.62 10.68
CA PHE A 153 -2.68 11.32 11.98
C PHE A 153 -3.33 12.56 12.62
N ALA A 154 -2.69 13.73 12.54
CA ALA A 154 -3.30 14.97 13.00
C ALA A 154 -4.58 15.30 12.23
N ILE A 155 -4.58 15.09 10.90
CA ILE A 155 -5.76 15.31 10.04
C ILE A 155 -6.92 14.39 10.41
N PHE A 156 -6.64 13.12 10.75
CA PHE A 156 -7.66 12.18 11.20
C PHE A 156 -8.45 12.74 12.39
N TYR A 157 -7.76 13.26 13.42
CA TYR A 157 -8.46 13.86 14.57
C TYR A 157 -9.05 15.24 14.29
N LEU A 158 -8.59 15.95 13.26
CA LEU A 158 -9.05 17.29 12.95
C LEU A 158 -10.50 17.30 12.47
N ALA A 159 -10.89 16.27 11.72
CA ALA A 159 -12.29 16.05 11.38
C ALA A 159 -13.10 15.80 12.66
N ASP A 160 -12.70 14.87 13.53
CA ASP A 160 -13.41 14.59 14.79
C ASP A 160 -13.53 15.83 15.70
N LEU A 161 -12.51 16.69 15.74
CA LEU A 161 -12.57 17.97 16.43
C LEU A 161 -13.66 18.90 15.84
N GLY A 162 -13.81 18.88 14.51
CA GLY A 162 -14.90 19.56 13.82
C GLY A 162 -16.28 19.08 14.26
N TYR A 163 -16.45 17.78 14.53
CA TYR A 163 -17.70 17.24 15.07
C TYR A 163 -18.06 17.85 16.40
N VAL A 164 -17.10 17.78 17.34
CA VAL A 164 -17.26 18.28 18.70
C VAL A 164 -17.54 19.78 18.67
N TYR A 165 -16.84 20.52 17.80
CA TYR A 165 -17.08 21.94 17.61
C TYR A 165 -18.50 22.24 17.12
N MET A 166 -19.04 21.48 16.16
CA MET A 166 -20.42 21.70 15.69
C MET A 166 -21.46 21.37 16.76
N HIS A 167 -21.21 20.36 17.61
CA HIS A 167 -22.06 20.06 18.77
C HIS A 167 -22.08 21.15 19.85
N THR A 168 -21.19 22.14 19.78
CA THR A 168 -21.24 23.31 20.68
C THR A 168 -22.13 24.45 20.16
N HIS A 169 -22.66 24.35 18.94
CA HIS A 169 -23.48 25.37 18.29
C HIS A 169 -24.78 24.78 17.73
N ASP A 170 -25.92 25.11 18.32
CA ASP A 170 -27.24 24.56 17.96
C ASP A 170 -27.62 24.77 16.48
N ASP A 171 -27.22 25.90 15.88
CA ASP A 171 -27.49 26.21 14.46
C ASP A 171 -26.79 25.27 13.47
N MET A 172 -25.70 24.61 13.89
CA MET A 172 -24.93 23.68 13.04
C MET A 172 -25.42 22.23 13.18
N MET A 173 -26.15 21.93 14.26
CA MET A 173 -26.75 20.64 14.54
C MET A 173 -27.93 20.31 13.62
N GLU A 174 -28.67 21.31 13.15
CA GLU A 174 -29.75 21.10 12.17
C GLU A 174 -29.25 20.53 10.83
N LYS A 175 -27.95 20.64 10.56
CA LYS A 175 -27.32 20.26 9.29
C LYS A 175 -26.52 18.97 9.35
N GLU A 176 -26.73 18.12 10.36
CA GLU A 176 -25.97 16.89 10.55
C GLU A 176 -25.98 15.91 9.34
N TYR A 177 -27.01 15.93 8.50
CA TYR A 177 -27.06 15.11 7.28
C TYR A 177 -26.02 15.52 6.22
N LEU A 178 -25.47 16.75 6.27
CA LEU A 178 -24.36 17.17 5.40
C LEU A 178 -23.13 16.27 5.56
N TYR A 179 -22.94 15.64 6.72
CA TYR A 179 -21.83 14.71 6.93
C TYR A 179 -21.99 13.40 6.16
N LEU A 180 -23.21 12.91 5.98
CA LEU A 180 -23.46 11.72 5.16
C LEU A 180 -23.11 12.01 3.69
N TYR A 181 -23.44 13.20 3.21
CA TYR A 181 -23.00 13.67 1.89
C TYR A 181 -21.49 13.89 1.82
N ALA A 182 -20.85 14.38 2.89
CA ALA A 182 -19.39 14.51 2.95
C ALA A 182 -18.68 13.15 2.89
N ILE A 183 -19.18 12.14 3.62
CA ILE A 183 -18.69 10.76 3.56
C ILE A 183 -18.81 10.21 2.15
N ALA A 184 -19.98 10.35 1.51
CA ALA A 184 -20.20 9.90 0.15
C ALA A 184 -19.28 10.63 -0.85
N GLY A 185 -19.20 11.96 -0.76
CA GLY A 185 -18.38 12.80 -1.62
C GLY A 185 -16.88 12.49 -1.51
N PHE A 186 -16.35 12.44 -0.29
CA PHE A 186 -14.94 12.10 -0.09
C PHE A 186 -14.62 10.65 -0.46
N SER A 187 -15.56 9.72 -0.29
CA SER A 187 -15.41 8.35 -0.77
C SER A 187 -15.32 8.29 -2.31
N VAL A 188 -16.15 9.05 -3.02
CA VAL A 188 -16.08 9.17 -4.49
C VAL A 188 -14.77 9.82 -4.95
N VAL A 189 -14.35 10.90 -4.29
CA VAL A 189 -13.06 11.54 -4.61
C VAL A 189 -11.90 10.57 -4.36
N ALA A 190 -11.91 9.85 -3.24
CA ALA A 190 -10.91 8.83 -2.94
C ALA A 190 -10.90 7.72 -4.01
N LEU A 191 -12.06 7.25 -4.47
CA LEU A 191 -12.17 6.27 -5.56
C LEU A 191 -11.55 6.78 -6.87
N VAL A 192 -11.83 8.03 -7.25
CA VAL A 192 -11.24 8.65 -8.46
C VAL A 192 -9.72 8.73 -8.33
N LEU A 193 -9.21 9.13 -7.17
CA LEU A 193 -7.76 9.19 -6.94
C LEU A 193 -7.12 7.80 -6.94
N LEU A 194 -7.81 6.77 -6.42
CA LEU A 194 -7.37 5.38 -6.48
C LEU A 194 -7.29 4.84 -7.91
N LEU A 195 -8.13 5.30 -8.85
CA LEU A 195 -7.98 4.99 -10.29
C LEU A 195 -6.67 5.55 -10.85
N GLY A 196 -6.26 6.72 -10.37
CA GLY A 196 -4.97 7.35 -10.66
C GLY A 196 -3.77 6.63 -10.04
N ALA A 197 -3.97 5.88 -8.94
CA ALA A 197 -2.92 5.17 -8.22
C ALA A 197 -2.54 3.82 -8.88
N GLY A 198 -1.26 3.48 -8.76
CA GLY A 198 -0.71 2.15 -9.08
C GLY A 198 -0.64 1.25 -7.85
N THR A 199 -0.35 -0.04 -8.06
CA THR A 199 -0.10 -1.00 -6.98
C THR A 199 1.31 -1.57 -7.10
N LYS A 200 1.99 -1.66 -5.96
CA LYS A 200 3.26 -2.39 -5.84
C LYS A 200 2.97 -3.89 -5.79
N LYS A 201 4.00 -4.69 -6.02
CA LYS A 201 3.90 -6.16 -6.01
C LYS A 201 3.45 -6.75 -4.67
N ASN A 202 3.64 -6.02 -3.57
CA ASN A 202 3.18 -6.38 -2.23
C ASN A 202 1.74 -5.88 -1.95
N GLY A 203 0.99 -5.48 -2.98
CA GLY A 203 -0.40 -5.01 -2.84
C GLY A 203 -0.55 -3.60 -2.26
N VAL A 204 0.54 -2.94 -1.88
CA VAL A 204 0.54 -1.58 -1.32
C VAL A 204 0.33 -0.54 -2.42
N ILE A 205 -0.45 0.49 -2.11
CA ILE A 205 -0.75 1.58 -3.04
C ILE A 205 0.51 2.41 -3.31
N SER A 206 0.71 2.81 -4.55
CA SER A 206 1.84 3.64 -4.99
C SER A 206 1.44 4.51 -6.16
N THR A 207 2.33 5.39 -6.60
CA THR A 207 2.11 6.13 -7.85
C THR A 207 2.31 5.21 -9.06
N LYS A 208 1.63 5.50 -10.18
CA LYS A 208 1.83 4.73 -11.44
C LYS A 208 3.29 4.77 -11.90
N ALA A 209 3.97 5.91 -11.72
CA ALA A 209 5.38 6.08 -12.02
C ALA A 209 6.27 5.14 -11.17
N GLU A 210 6.01 5.04 -9.87
CA GLU A 210 6.74 4.11 -9.00
C GLU A 210 6.46 2.65 -9.33
N ALA A 211 5.20 2.29 -9.60
CA ALA A 211 4.84 0.94 -10.00
C ALA A 211 5.54 0.53 -11.30
N GLN A 212 5.69 1.45 -12.25
CA GLN A 212 6.41 1.21 -13.51
C GLN A 212 7.91 1.09 -13.28
N ARG A 213 8.52 1.94 -12.45
CA ARG A 213 9.93 1.84 -12.07
C ARG A 213 10.26 0.55 -11.34
N ASP A 214 9.40 0.10 -10.43
CA ASP A 214 9.57 -1.18 -9.75
C ASP A 214 9.54 -2.33 -10.76
N ARG A 215 8.58 -2.32 -11.71
CA ARG A 215 8.53 -3.32 -12.80
C ARG A 215 9.81 -3.33 -13.64
N ASP A 216 10.31 -2.16 -14.03
CA ASP A 216 11.55 -2.02 -14.81
C ASP A 216 12.76 -2.52 -14.02
N ARG A 217 12.84 -2.22 -12.72
CA ARG A 217 13.90 -2.69 -11.83
C ARG A 217 13.87 -4.21 -11.68
N TYR A 218 12.69 -4.80 -11.53
CA TYR A 218 12.53 -6.26 -11.50
C TYR A 218 12.89 -6.91 -12.84
N ALA A 219 12.50 -6.30 -13.97
CA ALA A 219 12.87 -6.78 -15.30
C ALA A 219 14.40 -6.77 -15.48
N ARG A 220 15.07 -5.68 -15.06
CA ARG A 220 16.54 -5.58 -15.05
C ARG A 220 17.19 -6.63 -14.16
N MET A 221 16.72 -6.82 -12.92
CA MET A 221 17.26 -7.85 -12.04
C MET A 221 17.06 -9.27 -12.58
N ARG A 222 15.94 -9.53 -13.26
CA ARG A 222 15.66 -10.83 -13.88
C ARG A 222 16.57 -11.07 -15.08
N ALA A 223 16.78 -10.05 -15.91
CA ALA A 223 17.73 -10.08 -17.02
C ALA A 223 19.18 -10.25 -16.51
N GLU A 224 19.56 -9.56 -15.44
CA GLU A 224 20.87 -9.74 -14.80
C GLU A 224 21.05 -11.16 -14.26
N ARG A 225 20.06 -11.72 -13.55
CA ARG A 225 20.10 -13.12 -13.09
C ARG A 225 20.18 -14.12 -14.23
N ALA A 226 19.39 -13.91 -15.30
CA ALA A 226 19.44 -14.75 -16.50
C ALA A 226 20.82 -14.66 -17.18
N SER A 227 21.40 -13.46 -17.29
CA SER A 227 22.75 -13.24 -17.84
C SER A 227 23.87 -13.80 -16.96
N ARG A 228 23.64 -13.92 -15.64
CA ARG A 228 24.58 -14.51 -14.69
C ARG A 228 24.56 -16.03 -14.74
N ASN A 229 23.40 -16.63 -15.05
CA ASN A 229 23.27 -18.07 -15.26
C ASN A 229 23.81 -18.54 -16.63
N THR A 230 23.87 -17.67 -17.64
CA THR A 230 24.51 -17.99 -18.94
C THR A 230 26.00 -17.66 -18.98
N ARG A 231 26.52 -16.94 -17.98
CA ARG A 231 27.97 -16.82 -17.76
C ARG A 231 28.46 -18.07 -17.06
N THR A 232 29.10 -18.95 -17.84
CA THR A 232 29.83 -20.13 -17.37
C THR A 232 30.57 -19.84 -16.05
N PRO A 233 30.35 -20.63 -14.98
CA PRO A 233 31.05 -20.49 -13.71
C PRO A 233 32.52 -20.89 -13.90
N GLY A 234 33.35 -19.95 -14.36
CA GLY A 234 34.77 -20.21 -14.64
C GLY A 234 35.60 -18.97 -14.99
N ASN A 235 35.01 -17.96 -15.63
CA ASN A 235 35.79 -16.83 -16.17
C ASN A 235 36.04 -15.65 -15.22
N ALA A 236 35.56 -15.69 -13.97
CA ALA A 236 35.77 -14.60 -13.02
C ALA A 236 37.19 -14.55 -12.42
N ARG A 237 37.97 -15.64 -12.48
CA ARG A 237 39.36 -15.67 -11.98
C ARG A 237 40.38 -15.06 -12.93
N GLN A 238 40.07 -14.85 -14.21
CA GLN A 238 41.05 -14.36 -15.20
C GLN A 238 41.10 -12.83 -15.35
N ARG A 239 40.13 -12.07 -14.84
CA ARG A 239 40.14 -10.60 -15.02
C ARG A 239 41.15 -9.85 -14.14
N ASN A 240 41.72 -10.50 -13.13
CA ASN A 240 42.73 -9.89 -12.25
C ASN A 240 44.19 -10.20 -12.67
N LEU A 241 44.41 -11.01 -13.71
CA LEU A 241 45.75 -11.39 -14.17
C LEU A 241 46.38 -10.39 -15.16
N SER A 242 45.58 -9.50 -15.78
CA SER A 242 46.09 -8.54 -16.78
C SER A 242 46.67 -7.25 -16.19
N ARG A 243 46.50 -6.98 -14.88
CA ARG A 243 47.06 -5.78 -14.22
C ARG A 243 48.38 -6.00 -13.49
N VAL A 244 48.82 -7.25 -13.31
CA VAL A 244 50.06 -7.56 -12.56
C VAL A 244 51.28 -7.69 -13.48
N ARG A 245 51.10 -7.88 -14.80
CA ARG A 245 52.23 -8.17 -15.72
C ARG A 245 52.95 -6.95 -16.31
N THR A 246 52.52 -5.72 -16.01
CA THR A 246 53.11 -4.50 -16.61
C THR A 246 54.01 -3.71 -15.65
N LYS A 247 54.28 -4.21 -14.44
CA LYS A 247 55.07 -3.47 -13.42
C LYS A 247 56.39 -4.14 -13.00
N SER A 248 56.84 -5.19 -13.69
CA SER A 248 58.08 -5.91 -13.35
C SER A 248 59.22 -5.76 -14.37
N ASN A 249 59.19 -4.76 -15.27
CA ASN A 249 60.26 -4.57 -16.26
C ASN A 249 60.83 -3.14 -16.34
N ALA A 250 60.72 -2.34 -15.27
CA ALA A 250 61.37 -1.04 -15.17
C ALA A 250 62.31 -1.03 -13.96
N GLY A 251 63.58 -1.42 -14.18
CA GLY A 251 64.58 -1.44 -13.11
C GLY A 251 65.96 -2.02 -13.46
N ALA A 252 66.58 -1.62 -14.59
CA ALA A 252 68.04 -1.54 -14.87
C ALA A 252 68.95 -2.79 -14.69
N PRO A 253 70.24 -2.77 -15.12
CA PRO A 253 70.87 -2.24 -16.33
C PRO A 253 71.59 -3.36 -17.14
N ALA A 254 72.30 -2.95 -18.19
CA ALA A 254 73.07 -3.75 -19.14
C ALA A 254 74.07 -4.75 -18.53
N HIS A 255 74.05 -6.01 -18.99
CA HIS A 255 75.18 -6.74 -19.60
C HIS A 255 74.82 -8.23 -19.84
N GLY A 256 75.16 -8.75 -21.02
CA GLY A 256 75.59 -10.16 -21.18
C GLY A 256 74.54 -11.20 -21.62
N HIS A 257 74.66 -11.61 -22.88
CA HIS A 257 74.45 -12.95 -23.46
C HIS A 257 73.40 -13.92 -22.86
N GLY A 258 72.55 -14.44 -23.75
CA GLY A 258 72.21 -15.87 -23.72
C GLY A 258 70.75 -16.20 -23.98
N HIS A 259 70.49 -16.66 -25.21
CA HIS A 259 69.56 -17.70 -25.64
C HIS A 259 68.20 -17.87 -24.94
N GLY A 260 67.16 -17.80 -25.77
CA GLY A 260 65.80 -18.16 -25.41
C GLY A 260 65.63 -19.59 -24.90
N SER A 261 64.60 -19.76 -24.10
CA SER A 261 64.07 -21.06 -23.71
C SER A 261 62.55 -20.94 -23.65
N TYR A 262 61.91 -21.62 -24.60
CA TYR A 262 60.52 -22.06 -24.54
C TYR A 262 60.19 -22.54 -23.12
N GLN A 263 59.21 -21.93 -22.45
CA GLN A 263 58.56 -22.55 -21.30
C GLN A 263 57.24 -23.17 -21.76
N MET A 264 57.30 -24.50 -21.77
CA MET A 264 56.31 -25.50 -22.13
C MET A 264 55.02 -25.31 -21.32
N TYR A 265 53.88 -25.40 -22.00
CA TYR A 265 52.55 -25.30 -21.44
C TYR A 265 52.14 -26.67 -20.89
N GLU A 266 52.38 -26.94 -19.60
CA GLU A 266 51.85 -28.16 -18.97
C GLU A 266 50.41 -27.93 -18.50
N THR A 267 49.50 -28.67 -19.11
CA THR A 267 48.08 -28.77 -18.75
C THR A 267 47.92 -29.97 -17.80
N PRO A 268 47.33 -29.87 -16.61
CA PRO A 268 47.10 -31.04 -15.79
C PRO A 268 45.85 -31.78 -16.29
N ALA A 269 46.06 -32.83 -17.08
CA ALA A 269 45.03 -33.81 -17.43
C ALA A 269 45.19 -35.06 -16.54
N ASN A 270 44.13 -35.36 -15.77
CA ASN A 270 43.73 -36.67 -15.28
C ASN A 270 44.84 -37.68 -14.91
N ALA A 271 45.29 -37.65 -13.66
CA ALA A 271 45.87 -38.84 -13.04
C ALA A 271 44.74 -39.79 -12.57
N ALA A 272 44.27 -40.65 -13.48
CA ALA A 272 43.61 -41.88 -13.10
C ALA A 272 44.67 -42.90 -12.62
N PRO A 273 44.46 -43.65 -11.53
CA PRO A 273 45.43 -44.63 -11.06
C PRO A 273 45.44 -45.87 -11.99
N PRO A 274 46.62 -46.44 -12.32
CA PRO A 274 46.67 -47.65 -13.12
C PRO A 274 46.40 -48.90 -12.26
N LEU A 275 45.51 -49.74 -12.80
CA LEU A 275 45.32 -51.15 -12.45
C LEU A 275 46.64 -51.92 -12.62
N MET A 276 47.07 -52.64 -11.58
CA MET A 276 48.06 -53.71 -11.71
C MET A 276 47.36 -55.06 -11.54
N HIS A 277 47.41 -55.88 -12.58
CA HIS A 277 47.02 -57.28 -12.57
C HIS A 277 48.26 -58.19 -12.46
N ALA A 278 48.15 -59.16 -11.54
CA ALA A 278 48.45 -60.59 -11.71
C ALA A 278 49.79 -61.23 -11.28
N ARG A 279 49.60 -62.28 -10.46
CA ARG A 279 50.26 -63.61 -10.36
C ARG A 279 51.56 -63.77 -9.55
N ALA A 280 51.50 -64.59 -8.50
CA ALA A 280 51.65 -66.05 -8.58
C ALA A 280 50.72 -66.73 -7.57
#